data_AF-A0A9N9CDX6-F1
#
_entry.id   AF-A0A9N9CDX6-F1
#
_cell.length_a   1.000
_cell.length_b   1.000
_cell.length_c   1.000
_cell.angle_alpha   90.00
_cell.angle_beta   90.00
_cell.angle_gamma   90.00
#
_symmetry.space_group_name_H-M   'P 1'
#
loop_
_entity.id
_entity.type
_entity.pdbx_description
1 polymer ?
#
loop_
_entity_poly.entity_id
_entity_poly.type
_entity_poly.pdbx_seq_one_letter_code
_entity_poly.pdbx_strand_id
1 'polypeptide(L)'
;MTIKEVFRLDPLNYITLPSFAFDMAKKMTKVKLELFHKAKANFLRMKGYNKHKTNKWLLYLDANNLYEWAISQYLPTGGFWWLDLDKLPDIRSISPTAKQGSA
;
A
#
# COMPACT_ATOMS: atom_id res chain seq x y z
N MET A 1 13.63 -11.73 -26.29
CA MET A 1 12.88 -12.31 -25.16
C MET A 1 12.49 -11.18 -24.23
N THR A 2 11.22 -10.76 -24.28
CA THR A 2 10.69 -9.63 -23.51
C THR A 2 9.94 -10.09 -22.26
N ILE A 3 9.85 -9.25 -21.22
CA ILE A 3 9.13 -9.56 -19.97
C ILE A 3 7.67 -10.00 -20.23
N LYS A 4 7.02 -9.40 -21.24
CA LYS A 4 5.67 -9.75 -21.67
C LYS A 4 5.57 -11.19 -22.18
N GLU A 5 6.59 -11.70 -22.87
CA GLU A 5 6.62 -13.08 -23.35
C GLU A 5 6.90 -14.07 -22.20
N VAL A 6 7.82 -13.72 -21.30
CA VAL A 6 8.30 -14.61 -20.23
C VAL A 6 7.32 -14.69 -19.07
N PHE A 7 6.91 -13.53 -18.57
CA PHE A 7 6.09 -13.41 -17.37
C PHE A 7 4.65 -13.07 -17.71
N ARG A 8 4.25 -12.90 -18.97
CA ARG A 8 2.87 -12.47 -19.33
C ARG A 8 2.42 -11.23 -18.55
N LEU A 9 3.37 -10.35 -18.20
CA LEU A 9 3.13 -9.07 -17.55
C LEU A 9 3.55 -7.99 -18.55
N ASP A 10 2.68 -7.04 -18.83
CA ASP A 10 2.98 -5.90 -19.69
C ASP A 10 3.32 -4.69 -18.82
N PRO A 11 4.57 -4.17 -18.83
CA PRO A 11 4.95 -3.00 -18.06
C PRO A 11 4.06 -1.78 -18.32
N LEU A 12 3.47 -1.65 -19.51
CA LEU A 12 2.58 -0.53 -19.86
C LEU A 12 1.24 -0.56 -19.13
N ASN A 13 0.86 -1.69 -18.54
CA ASN A 13 -0.36 -1.80 -17.73
C ASN A 13 -0.15 -1.39 -16.27
N TYR A 14 1.07 -1.01 -15.86
CA TYR A 14 1.40 -0.64 -14.50
C TYR A 14 1.67 0.86 -14.41
N ILE A 15 0.96 1.53 -13.50
CA ILE A 15 1.14 2.96 -13.24
C ILE A 15 2.45 3.20 -12.47
N THR A 16 2.90 2.24 -11.66
CA THR A 16 4.09 2.39 -10.80
C THR A 16 5.03 1.18 -10.88
N LEU A 17 6.34 1.44 -10.76
CA LEU A 17 7.37 0.41 -10.72
C LEU A 17 7.21 -0.57 -9.53
N PRO A 18 6.83 -0.12 -8.32
CA PRO A 18 6.58 -1.04 -7.21
C PRO A 18 5.42 -2.02 -7.47
N SER A 19 4.32 -1.56 -8.07
CA SER A 19 3.21 -2.46 -8.42
C SER A 19 3.64 -3.54 -9.43
N PHE A 20 4.42 -3.15 -10.43
CA PHE A 20 4.99 -4.08 -11.40
C PHE A 20 5.96 -5.07 -10.74
N ALA A 21 6.90 -4.57 -9.92
CA ALA A 21 7.89 -5.40 -9.22
C ALA A 21 7.21 -6.39 -8.26
N PHE A 22 6.15 -5.97 -7.56
CA PHE A 22 5.39 -6.84 -6.66
C PHE A 22 4.67 -7.96 -7.39
N ASP A 23 4.04 -7.67 -8.53
CA ASP A 23 3.39 -8.68 -9.37
C ASP A 23 4.41 -9.66 -9.97
N MET A 24 5.56 -9.15 -10.42
CA MET A 24 6.67 -9.99 -10.90
C MET A 24 7.18 -10.91 -9.79
N ALA A 25 7.40 -10.38 -8.58
CA ALA A 25 7.85 -11.16 -7.42
C ALA A 25 6.85 -12.26 -7.06
N LYS A 26 5.54 -11.97 -7.04
CA LYS A 26 4.50 -13.00 -6.84
C LYS A 26 4.56 -14.08 -7.91
N LYS A 27 4.80 -13.70 -9.17
CA LYS A 27 4.86 -14.65 -10.29
C LYS A 27 6.10 -15.54 -10.26
N MET A 28 7.25 -14.99 -9.88
CA MET A 28 8.51 -15.72 -9.74
C MET A 28 8.47 -16.68 -8.53
N THR A 29 7.95 -16.22 -7.40
CA THR A 29 7.93 -16.98 -6.14
C THR A 29 6.73 -17.92 -6.01
N LYS A 30 5.68 -17.73 -6.84
CA LYS A 30 4.39 -18.44 -6.77
C LYS A 30 3.73 -18.35 -5.38
N VAL A 31 4.03 -17.30 -4.62
CA VAL A 31 3.46 -17.07 -3.29
C VAL A 31 1.99 -16.71 -3.40
N LYS A 32 1.15 -17.36 -2.59
CA LYS A 32 -0.28 -17.03 -2.44
C LYS A 32 -0.47 -16.06 -1.29
N LEU A 33 -0.98 -14.86 -1.59
CA LEU A 33 -1.34 -13.88 -0.57
C LEU A 33 -2.66 -14.28 0.11
N GLU A 34 -2.70 -14.09 1.43
CA GLU A 34 -3.91 -14.25 2.23
C GLU A 34 -4.20 -12.95 2.98
N LEU A 35 -5.48 -12.72 3.26
CA LEU A 35 -5.92 -11.54 3.98
C LEU A 35 -5.49 -11.61 5.44
N PHE A 36 -5.04 -10.48 6.02
CA PHE A 36 -4.43 -10.45 7.36
C PHE A 36 -5.30 -11.09 8.46
N HIS A 37 -6.63 -10.88 8.44
CA HIS A 37 -7.51 -11.48 9.44
C HIS A 37 -7.76 -12.99 9.25
N LYS A 38 -7.41 -13.55 8.09
CA LYS A 38 -7.50 -14.99 7.79
C LYS A 38 -6.15 -15.70 7.97
N ALA A 39 -5.05 -14.96 7.86
CA ALA A 39 -3.71 -15.51 7.91
C ALA A 39 -3.23 -15.66 9.38
N LYS A 40 -2.90 -16.88 9.79
CA LYS A 40 -2.27 -17.18 11.07
C LYS A 40 -0.91 -17.84 10.84
N ALA A 41 0.14 -17.27 11.42
CA ALA A 41 1.46 -17.89 11.38
C ALA A 41 1.54 -19.13 12.28
N ASN A 42 2.43 -20.06 11.92
CA ASN A 42 2.70 -21.29 12.65
C ASN A 42 4.19 -21.61 12.52
N PHE A 43 5.01 -21.15 13.48
CA PHE A 43 6.44 -21.49 13.53
C PHE A 43 6.84 -21.86 14.95
N LEU A 44 7.92 -22.64 15.08
CA LEU A 44 8.31 -23.37 16.29
C LEU A 44 8.39 -22.51 17.57
N ARG A 45 8.77 -21.23 17.44
CA ARG A 45 8.92 -20.28 18.55
C ARG A 45 7.65 -19.49 18.88
N MET A 46 6.52 -19.75 18.23
CA MET A 46 5.28 -19.01 18.46
C MET A 46 4.44 -19.65 19.57
N LYS A 47 3.85 -18.82 20.43
CA LYS A 47 2.88 -19.27 21.43
C LYS A 47 1.66 -19.90 20.72
N GLY A 48 1.40 -21.18 20.96
CA GLY A 48 0.34 -21.94 20.29
C GLY A 48 0.75 -22.61 18.98
N TYR A 49 2.07 -22.82 18.75
CA TYR A 49 2.59 -23.63 17.65
C TYR A 49 1.96 -25.03 17.63
N ASN A 50 1.58 -25.49 16.44
CA ASN A 50 1.06 -26.83 16.22
C ASN A 50 1.95 -27.59 15.23
N LYS A 51 2.65 -28.62 15.74
CA LYS A 51 3.53 -29.51 14.96
C LYS A 51 2.83 -30.29 13.85
N HIS A 52 1.51 -30.48 13.95
CA HIS A 52 0.69 -31.18 12.96
C HIS A 52 0.22 -30.27 11.82
N LYS A 53 0.42 -28.96 11.95
CA LYS A 53 0.15 -27.98 10.89
C LYS A 53 1.47 -27.62 10.21
N THR A 54 1.39 -27.30 8.92
CA THR A 54 2.57 -26.87 8.15
C THR A 54 3.16 -25.58 8.74
N ASN A 55 4.47 -25.42 8.64
CA ASN A 55 5.12 -24.19 9.07
C ASN A 55 4.69 -23.05 8.15
N LYS A 56 4.19 -21.97 8.75
CA LYS A 56 3.67 -20.80 8.03
C LYS A 56 4.25 -19.53 8.62
N TRP A 57 4.82 -18.70 7.75
CA TRP A 57 5.41 -17.41 8.09
C TRP A 57 4.51 -16.29 7.58
N LEU A 58 4.38 -15.22 8.36
CA LEU A 58 3.75 -13.99 7.90
C LEU A 58 4.85 -13.09 7.36
N LEU A 59 4.69 -12.68 6.10
CA LEU A 59 5.57 -11.72 5.48
C LEU A 59 4.97 -10.33 5.68
N TYR A 60 5.72 -9.45 6.34
CA TYR A 60 5.38 -8.03 6.44
C TYR A 60 6.15 -7.28 5.35
N LEU A 61 5.42 -6.74 4.37
CA LEU A 61 5.98 -5.88 3.35
C LEU A 61 5.42 -4.49 3.56
N ASP A 62 6.31 -3.52 3.69
CA ASP A 62 5.97 -2.12 3.61
C ASP A 62 6.13 -1.66 2.15
N ALA A 63 5.13 -0.96 1.65
CA ALA A 63 5.20 -0.37 0.32
C ALA A 63 5.78 1.04 0.49
N ASN A 64 7.07 1.20 0.19
CA ASN A 64 7.82 2.46 0.28
C ASN A 64 7.39 3.52 -0.76
N ASN A 65 6.10 3.64 -1.06
CA ASN A 65 5.61 4.57 -2.08
C ASN A 65 4.16 5.02 -1.90
N LEU A 66 3.69 5.11 -0.65
CA LEU A 66 2.34 5.57 -0.32
C LEU A 66 2.00 6.99 -0.84
N TYR A 67 3.02 7.78 -1.20
CA TYR A 67 2.87 9.19 -1.58
C TYR A 67 3.03 9.47 -3.08
N GLU A 68 3.32 8.47 -3.91
CA GLU A 68 3.70 8.72 -5.32
C GLU A 68 2.57 9.41 -6.11
N TRP A 69 1.34 8.96 -5.91
CA TRP A 69 0.16 9.55 -6.53
C TRP A 69 -0.13 10.97 -6.00
N ALA A 70 0.07 11.18 -4.69
CA ALA A 70 -0.13 12.48 -4.06
C ALA A 70 0.92 13.51 -4.49
N ILE A 71 2.18 13.09 -4.65
CA ILE A 71 3.30 13.93 -5.11
C ILE A 71 3.20 14.21 -6.62
N SER A 72 2.46 13.37 -7.37
CA SER A 72 2.14 13.63 -8.78
C SER A 72 1.05 14.68 -8.98
N GLN A 73 0.32 15.06 -7.92
CA GLN A 73 -0.65 16.16 -7.98
C GLN A 73 0.06 17.51 -7.79
N TYR A 74 -0.56 18.58 -8.28
CA TYR A 74 -0.10 19.94 -7.98
C TYR A 74 -0.14 20.17 -6.47
N LEU A 75 1.02 20.45 -5.88
CA LEU A 75 1.11 20.81 -4.47
C LEU A 75 0.62 22.26 -4.26
N PRO A 76 -0.05 22.55 -3.14
CA PRO A 76 -0.40 23.92 -2.80
C PRO A 76 0.88 24.73 -2.56
N THR A 77 1.09 25.77 -3.36
CA THR A 77 2.30 26.62 -3.30
C THR A 77 2.09 27.90 -2.49
N GLY A 78 0.87 28.18 -2.04
CA GLY A 78 0.55 29.39 -1.29
C GLY A 78 -0.88 29.41 -0.76
N GLY A 79 -1.25 30.53 -0.10
CA GLY A 79 -2.56 30.68 0.54
C GLY A 79 -2.65 30.07 1.95
N PHE A 80 -1.52 29.84 2.62
CA PHE A 80 -1.50 29.39 4.01
C PHE A 80 -1.69 30.56 4.96
N TRP A 81 -2.56 30.41 5.95
CA TRP A 81 -2.72 31.34 7.06
C TRP A 81 -2.76 30.57 8.39
N TRP A 82 -2.34 31.23 9.47
CA TRP A 82 -2.47 30.67 10.81
C TRP A 82 -3.93 30.71 11.25
N LEU A 83 -4.45 29.58 11.74
CA LEU A 83 -5.78 29.48 12.34
C LEU A 83 -5.65 29.44 13.86
N ASP A 84 -6.52 30.17 14.55
CA ASP A 84 -6.69 30.01 15.99
C ASP A 84 -7.29 28.62 16.28
N LEU A 85 -6.66 27.86 17.18
CA LEU A 85 -7.12 26.51 17.57
C LEU A 85 -8.59 26.51 18.04
N ASP A 86 -9.01 27.58 18.71
CA ASP A 86 -10.37 27.74 19.23
C ASP A 86 -11.42 27.95 18.14
N LYS A 87 -11.00 28.23 16.90
CA LYS A 87 -11.87 28.48 15.74
C LYS A 87 -11.77 27.38 14.67
N LEU A 88 -11.13 26.25 14.99
CA LEU A 88 -10.97 25.15 14.03
C LEU A 88 -12.33 24.54 13.66
N PRO A 89 -12.72 24.53 12.37
CA PRO A 89 -13.88 23.78 11.94
C PRO A 89 -13.60 22.27 12.05
N ASP A 90 -14.65 21.45 12.20
CA ASP A 90 -14.49 20.01 12.13
C ASP A 90 -14.02 19.61 10.73
N ILE A 91 -12.78 19.15 10.63
CA ILE A 91 -12.13 18.79 9.38
C ILE A 91 -12.91 17.72 8.60
N ARG A 92 -13.65 16.86 9.30
CA ARG A 92 -14.44 15.78 8.67
C ARG A 92 -15.73 16.29 8.03
N SER A 93 -16.13 17.52 8.34
CA SER A 93 -17.33 18.15 7.76
C SER A 93 -17.07 18.84 6.42
N ILE A 94 -15.80 18.93 5.99
CA ILE A 94 -15.39 19.65 4.79
C ILE A 94 -15.58 18.75 3.57
N SER A 95 -16.27 19.26 2.55
CA SER A 95 -16.55 18.52 1.33
C SER A 95 -15.25 18.15 0.60
N PRO A 96 -15.12 16.93 0.04
CA PRO A 96 -14.00 16.54 -0.82
C PRO A 96 -13.85 17.43 -2.08
N THR A 97 -14.88 18.19 -2.44
CA THR A 97 -14.92 19.09 -3.60
C THR A 97 -14.88 20.57 -3.22
N ALA A 98 -14.56 20.90 -1.97
CA ALA A 98 -14.49 22.29 -1.52
C ALA A 98 -13.50 23.09 -2.38
N LYS A 99 -13.86 24.33 -2.72
CA LYS A 99 -13.01 25.24 -3.52
C LYS A 99 -11.66 25.55 -2.84
N GLN A 100 -11.60 25.37 -1.52
CA GLN A 100 -10.40 25.49 -0.69
C GLN A 100 -10.41 24.29 0.25
N GLY A 101 -9.28 23.57 0.33
CA GLY A 101 -9.12 22.48 1.28
C GLY A 101 -8.97 23.02 2.71
N SER A 102 -9.32 22.22 3.71
CA SER A 102 -8.70 22.38 5.03
C SER A 102 -7.27 21.88 4.94
N ALA A 103 -6.32 22.74 5.31
CA ALA A 103 -5.03 22.27 5.78
C ALA A 103 -5.22 21.38 7.02
#